data_AF-A0A524H626-F1
#
_entry.id   AF-A0A524H626-F1
#
_cell.length_a   1.000
_cell.length_b   1.000
_cell.length_c   1.000
_cell.angle_alpha   90.00
_cell.angle_beta   90.00
_cell.angle_gamma   90.00
#
_symmetry.space_group_name_H-M   'P 1'
#
loop_
_entity.id
_entity.type
_entity.pdbx_description
1 polymer ?
#
loop_
_entity_poly.entity_id
_entity_poly.type
_entity_poly.pdbx_seq_one_letter_code
_entity_poly.pdbx_strand_id
1 'polypeptide(L)'
;MTRAALLYCVALSTACAAPDSTDPPGPALLFAQDRGGLSAAERELIFKSLWLAVDSTGTGFVDQSCGQPADAVVTFSDLNHDGQKEVLVIFGNTCTSGMAGSSALLFIKDSAGTYQPNLGFPAASADPQPTSDLGYPDLLIGGPGFCFPTWRWNGTTYEYLKNEPQSPGGCDNR
;
A
#
# COMPACT_ATOMS: atom_id res chain seq x y z
N MET A 1 49.68 -0.30 52.29
CA MET A 1 49.60 -0.28 50.82
C MET A 1 48.44 -1.19 50.42
N THR A 2 47.24 -0.64 50.20
CA THR A 2 46.59 -0.46 48.87
C THR A 2 46.34 -1.82 48.17
N ARG A 3 45.12 -2.23 47.79
CA ARG A 3 44.06 -1.50 47.08
C ARG A 3 42.69 -2.16 47.31
N ALA A 4 41.66 -1.33 47.49
CA ALA A 4 40.26 -1.69 47.32
C ALA A 4 39.94 -1.85 45.83
N ALA A 5 39.30 -2.96 45.45
CA ALA A 5 38.75 -3.16 44.13
C ALA A 5 37.32 -2.60 44.11
N LEU A 6 37.14 -1.43 43.49
CA LEU A 6 35.81 -0.95 43.11
C LEU A 6 35.27 -1.85 41.99
N LEU A 7 34.21 -2.60 42.28
CA LEU A 7 33.34 -3.16 41.24
C LEU A 7 32.51 -2.01 40.65
N TYR A 8 32.77 -1.68 39.39
CA TYR A 8 31.91 -0.83 38.58
C TYR A 8 30.73 -1.67 38.07
N CYS A 9 29.53 -1.46 38.63
CA CYS A 9 28.29 -1.90 37.99
C CYS A 9 28.01 -0.99 36.79
N VAL A 10 28.37 -1.44 35.59
CA VAL A 10 27.88 -0.81 34.35
C VAL A 10 26.45 -1.32 34.13
N ALA A 11 25.46 -0.52 34.53
CA ALA A 11 24.08 -0.75 34.13
C ALA A 11 23.95 -0.38 32.65
N LEU A 12 24.03 -1.37 31.76
CA LEU A 12 23.51 -1.24 30.41
C LEU A 12 21.98 -1.21 30.51
N SER A 13 21.43 -0.01 30.64
CA SER A 13 20.02 0.23 30.40
C SER A 13 19.78 0.14 28.90
N THR A 14 19.63 -1.08 28.38
CA THR A 14 18.86 -1.28 27.14
C THR A 14 17.42 -0.98 27.50
N ALA A 15 17.05 0.29 27.41
CA ALA A 15 15.65 0.63 27.26
C ALA A 15 15.19 -0.05 25.96
N CYS A 16 14.43 -1.14 26.08
CA CYS A 16 13.50 -1.49 25.01
C CYS A 16 12.64 -0.24 24.83
N ALA A 17 12.86 0.50 23.75
CA ALA A 17 11.85 1.45 23.30
C ALA A 17 10.57 0.64 23.13
N ALA A 18 9.59 0.88 23.99
CA ALA A 18 8.26 0.36 23.76
C ALA A 18 7.83 0.86 22.37
N PRO A 19 7.21 0.03 21.52
CA PRO A 19 6.64 0.53 20.29
C PRO A 19 5.51 1.48 20.69
N ASP A 20 5.76 2.78 20.61
CA ASP A 20 4.69 3.78 20.61
C ASP A 20 3.83 3.51 19.37
N SER A 21 2.86 2.60 19.45
CA SER A 21 1.80 2.54 18.45
C SER A 21 0.75 3.57 18.85
N THR A 22 1.03 4.84 18.54
CA THR A 22 0.03 5.91 18.48
C THR A 22 -0.98 5.69 17.34
N ASP A 23 -0.81 4.62 16.55
CA ASP A 23 -1.68 4.29 15.44
C ASP A 23 -3.10 4.01 15.96
N PRO A 24 -4.13 4.67 15.39
CA PRO A 24 -5.51 4.24 15.57
C PRO A 24 -5.69 2.77 15.14
N PRO A 25 -6.79 2.10 15.55
CA PRO A 25 -7.01 0.68 15.27
C PRO A 25 -6.86 0.29 13.79
N GLY A 26 -7.33 1.12 12.87
CA GLY A 26 -7.24 0.88 11.42
C GLY A 26 -5.81 0.75 10.90
N PRO A 27 -4.99 1.82 11.01
CA PRO A 27 -3.58 1.75 10.66
C PRO A 27 -2.80 0.68 11.42
N ALA A 28 -3.09 0.48 12.72
CA ALA A 28 -2.44 -0.55 13.52
C ALA A 28 -2.67 -1.95 12.93
N LEU A 29 -3.88 -2.24 12.45
CA LEU A 29 -4.23 -3.50 11.81
C LEU A 29 -3.64 -3.62 10.40
N LEU A 30 -3.78 -2.58 9.57
CA LEU A 30 -3.36 -2.59 8.17
C LEU A 30 -1.84 -2.79 8.02
N PHE A 31 -1.06 -2.20 8.92
CA PHE A 31 0.41 -2.20 8.90
C PHE A 31 1.03 -3.08 9.99
N ALA A 32 0.28 -4.06 10.50
CA ALA A 32 0.73 -4.94 11.59
C ALA A 32 1.96 -5.78 11.21
N GLN A 33 2.07 -6.17 9.93
CA GLN A 33 3.16 -7.03 9.43
C GLN A 33 4.41 -6.22 9.06
N ASP A 34 4.24 -5.12 8.35
CA ASP A 34 5.31 -4.21 7.95
C ASP A 34 4.76 -2.78 7.88
N ARG A 35 5.53 -1.84 8.42
CA ARG A 35 5.21 -0.41 8.41
C ARG A 35 5.86 0.34 7.23
N GLY A 36 6.75 -0.31 6.49
CA GLY A 36 7.38 0.26 5.28
C GLY A 36 8.25 1.49 5.52
N GLY A 37 8.61 1.78 6.77
CA GLY A 37 9.30 3.01 7.15
C GLY A 37 8.41 4.25 7.23
N LEU A 38 7.09 4.10 7.10
CA LEU A 38 6.13 5.20 7.21
C LEU A 38 6.11 5.79 8.64
N SER A 39 5.80 7.07 8.75
CA SER A 39 5.40 7.73 9.99
C SER A 39 3.96 7.35 10.38
N ALA A 40 3.57 7.62 11.63
CA ALA A 40 2.20 7.39 12.08
C ALA A 40 1.17 8.22 11.28
N ALA A 41 1.51 9.47 10.96
CA ALA A 41 0.65 10.35 10.16
C ALA A 41 0.46 9.82 8.73
N GLU A 42 1.51 9.29 8.10
CA GLU A 42 1.41 8.70 6.76
C GLU A 42 0.57 7.42 6.76
N ARG A 43 0.75 6.55 7.77
CA ARG A 43 -0.10 5.35 7.93
C ARG A 43 -1.56 5.72 8.14
N GLU A 44 -1.85 6.75 8.93
CA GLU A 44 -3.21 7.24 9.14
C GLU A 44 -3.81 7.83 7.86
N LEU A 45 -3.04 8.63 7.12
CA LEU A 45 -3.45 9.18 5.82
C LEU A 45 -3.83 8.05 4.85
N ILE A 46 -2.95 7.07 4.67
CA ILE A 46 -3.18 5.95 3.77
C ILE A 46 -4.44 5.19 4.16
N PHE A 47 -4.61 4.84 5.44
CA PHE A 47 -5.81 4.13 5.90
C PHE A 47 -7.09 4.93 5.67
N LYS A 48 -7.09 6.25 5.94
CA LYS A 48 -8.26 7.12 5.73
C LYS A 48 -8.65 7.27 4.26
N SER A 49 -7.70 7.07 3.35
CA SER A 49 -7.97 7.04 1.91
C SER A 49 -8.63 5.73 1.45
N LEU A 50 -8.67 4.70 2.30
CA LEU A 50 -9.38 3.46 2.04
C LEU A 50 -10.82 3.56 2.55
N TRP A 51 -11.76 2.97 1.81
CA TRP A 51 -13.18 2.90 2.21
C TRP A 51 -13.46 1.76 3.21
N LEU A 52 -12.58 1.60 4.19
CA LEU A 52 -12.59 0.52 5.17
C LEU A 52 -12.83 1.03 6.58
N ALA A 53 -13.41 0.18 7.43
CA ALA A 53 -13.44 0.34 8.87
C ALA A 53 -12.94 -0.95 9.52
N VAL A 54 -12.42 -0.85 10.75
CA VAL A 54 -12.14 -2.04 11.55
C VAL A 54 -13.47 -2.70 11.93
N ASP A 55 -13.53 -4.02 11.80
CA ASP A 55 -14.73 -4.79 12.17
C ASP A 55 -14.99 -4.77 13.68
N SER A 56 -16.12 -5.33 14.11
CA SER A 56 -16.51 -5.38 15.52
C SER A 56 -15.61 -6.26 16.40
N THR A 57 -14.81 -7.13 15.80
CA THR A 57 -13.87 -8.01 16.51
C THR A 57 -12.51 -7.33 16.74
N GLY A 58 -12.21 -6.28 15.98
CA GLY A 58 -10.91 -5.61 16.02
C GLY A 58 -9.81 -6.34 15.25
N THR A 59 -10.13 -7.40 14.50
CA THR A 59 -9.14 -8.28 13.86
C THR A 59 -9.22 -8.30 12.34
N GLY A 60 -10.28 -7.73 11.76
CA GLY A 60 -10.47 -7.61 10.31
C GLY A 60 -11.04 -6.26 9.91
N PHE A 61 -11.36 -6.14 8.62
CA PHE A 61 -12.00 -4.96 8.06
C PHE A 61 -13.40 -5.27 7.56
N VAL A 62 -14.24 -4.24 7.59
CA VAL A 62 -15.49 -4.17 6.83
C VAL A 62 -15.42 -3.01 5.86
N ASP A 63 -16.07 -3.16 4.71
CA ASP A 63 -16.25 -2.04 3.79
C ASP A 63 -17.31 -1.06 4.32
N GLN A 64 -17.12 0.24 4.08
CA GLN A 64 -18.01 1.28 4.57
C GLN A 64 -19.29 1.46 3.74
N SER A 65 -19.41 0.81 2.58
CA SER A 65 -20.55 0.96 1.67
C SER A 65 -21.69 -0.02 2.00
N CYS A 66 -21.32 -1.27 2.29
CA CYS A 66 -22.19 -2.42 2.42
C CYS A 66 -22.03 -3.12 3.79
N GLY A 67 -21.02 -2.74 4.58
CA GLY A 67 -20.73 -3.34 5.87
C GLY A 67 -20.32 -4.82 5.78
N GLN A 68 -19.81 -5.26 4.63
CA GLN A 68 -19.38 -6.65 4.42
C GLN A 68 -17.90 -6.80 4.78
N PRO A 69 -17.45 -8.00 5.18
CA PRO A 69 -16.03 -8.28 5.35
C PRO A 69 -15.24 -7.87 4.11
N ALA A 70 -14.08 -7.25 4.33
CA ALA A 70 -13.19 -6.79 3.28
C ALA A 70 -11.74 -7.13 3.65
N ASP A 71 -10.96 -7.41 2.63
CA ASP A 71 -9.53 -7.68 2.79
C ASP A 71 -8.71 -6.43 2.43
N ALA A 72 -7.48 -6.38 2.93
CA ALA A 72 -6.52 -5.36 2.55
C ALA A 72 -5.09 -5.94 2.65
N VAL A 73 -4.30 -5.71 1.60
CA VAL A 73 -2.88 -6.09 1.53
C VAL A 73 -2.08 -4.88 1.11
N VAL A 74 -1.00 -4.61 1.84
CA VAL A 74 -0.09 -3.49 1.58
C VAL A 74 1.22 -4.03 1.02
N THR A 75 1.72 -3.41 -0.05
CA THR A 75 3.05 -3.66 -0.61
C THR A 75 3.82 -2.35 -0.70
N PHE A 76 5.12 -2.41 -0.38
CA PHE A 76 6.04 -1.28 -0.46
C PHE A 76 7.06 -1.52 -1.56
N SER A 77 7.20 -0.59 -2.51
CA SER A 77 8.17 -0.68 -3.60
C SER A 77 8.71 0.69 -3.97
N ASP A 78 10.01 0.81 -4.17
CA ASP A 78 10.64 2.01 -4.75
C ASP A 78 10.57 1.87 -6.27
N LEU A 79 9.49 2.39 -6.88
CA LEU A 79 9.17 2.20 -8.29
C LEU A 79 10.02 3.11 -9.18
N ASN A 80 10.45 4.27 -8.69
CA ASN A 80 11.24 5.24 -9.46
C ASN A 80 12.74 5.27 -9.10
N HIS A 81 13.16 4.43 -8.16
CA HIS A 81 14.54 4.30 -7.68
C HIS A 81 15.08 5.58 -7.03
N ASP A 82 14.21 6.37 -6.38
CA ASP A 82 14.61 7.59 -5.67
C ASP A 82 14.93 7.36 -4.18
N GLY A 83 14.79 6.11 -3.71
CA GLY A 83 15.01 5.71 -2.32
C GLY A 83 13.79 5.90 -1.42
N GLN A 84 12.69 6.46 -1.93
CA GLN A 84 11.40 6.50 -1.29
C GLN A 84 10.53 5.37 -1.86
N LYS A 85 9.75 4.72 -0.99
CA LYS A 85 8.86 3.64 -1.43
C LYS A 85 7.48 4.19 -1.69
N GLU A 86 6.91 3.81 -2.82
CA GLU A 86 5.47 3.84 -3.07
C GLU A 86 4.76 2.78 -2.24
N VAL A 87 3.48 3.01 -1.97
CA VAL A 87 2.62 2.11 -1.20
C VAL A 87 1.46 1.66 -2.07
N LEU A 88 1.42 0.40 -2.46
CA LEU A 88 0.26 -0.18 -3.12
C LEU A 88 -0.63 -0.85 -2.08
N VAL A 89 -1.91 -0.51 -2.08
CA VAL A 89 -2.93 -1.21 -1.30
C VAL A 89 -3.91 -1.88 -2.25
N ILE A 90 -4.00 -3.21 -2.17
CA ILE A 90 -5.07 -3.99 -2.79
C ILE A 90 -6.09 -4.30 -1.71
N PHE A 91 -7.33 -3.83 -1.86
CA PHE A 91 -8.32 -3.89 -0.79
C PHE A 91 -9.76 -3.96 -1.27
N GLY A 92 -10.68 -4.27 -0.36
CA GLY A 92 -12.12 -4.24 -0.60
C GLY A 92 -12.70 -5.64 -0.72
N ASN A 93 -13.84 -5.71 -1.39
CA ASN A 93 -14.60 -6.94 -1.62
C ASN A 93 -15.44 -6.83 -2.90
N THR A 94 -16.26 -7.84 -3.17
CA THR A 94 -17.16 -7.84 -4.34
C THR A 94 -18.26 -6.78 -4.27
N CYS A 95 -18.60 -6.24 -3.10
CA CYS A 95 -19.59 -5.16 -2.98
C CYS A 95 -19.03 -3.83 -3.49
N THR A 96 -17.79 -3.48 -3.13
CA THR A 96 -17.14 -2.23 -3.55
C THR A 96 -16.46 -2.34 -4.90
N SER A 97 -16.05 -3.55 -5.30
CA SER A 97 -15.15 -3.76 -6.44
C SER A 97 -15.71 -4.71 -7.50
N GLY A 98 -16.95 -5.17 -7.35
CA GLY A 98 -17.63 -6.03 -8.31
C GLY A 98 -16.84 -7.31 -8.59
N MET A 99 -16.78 -7.70 -9.86
CA MET A 99 -16.12 -8.93 -10.31
C MET A 99 -14.59 -8.92 -10.14
N ALA A 100 -13.96 -7.76 -9.94
CA ALA A 100 -12.54 -7.71 -9.62
C ALA A 100 -12.24 -8.23 -8.20
N GLY A 101 -13.24 -8.20 -7.30
CA GLY A 101 -13.11 -8.65 -5.91
C GLY A 101 -12.31 -7.71 -5.01
N SER A 102 -11.53 -6.79 -5.58
CA SER A 102 -10.74 -5.78 -4.88
C SER A 102 -10.50 -4.55 -5.77
N SER A 103 -9.99 -3.49 -5.15
CA SER A 103 -9.57 -2.24 -5.77
C SER A 103 -8.09 -2.01 -5.49
N ALA A 104 -7.42 -1.31 -6.40
CA ALA A 104 -6.04 -0.88 -6.25
C ALA A 104 -5.97 0.62 -5.99
N LEU A 105 -5.23 1.01 -4.95
CA LEU A 105 -4.85 2.39 -4.67
C LEU A 105 -3.36 2.46 -4.43
N LEU A 106 -2.66 3.23 -5.25
CA LEU A 106 -1.22 3.43 -5.19
C LEU A 106 -0.93 4.80 -4.58
N PHE A 107 -0.06 4.88 -3.59
CA PHE A 107 0.35 6.13 -2.97
C PHE A 107 1.77 6.47 -3.38
N ILE A 108 1.94 7.67 -3.91
CA ILE A 108 3.22 8.21 -4.41
C ILE A 108 3.48 9.53 -3.71
N LYS A 109 4.71 9.78 -3.27
CA LYS A 109 5.06 11.08 -2.68
C LYS A 109 5.14 12.16 -3.74
N ASP A 110 4.48 13.28 -3.48
CA ASP A 110 4.69 14.49 -4.26
C ASP A 110 6.01 15.19 -3.90
N SER A 111 6.32 16.27 -4.62
CA SER A 111 7.53 17.09 -4.37
C SER A 111 7.60 17.71 -2.96
N ALA A 112 6.49 17.76 -2.22
CA ALA A 112 6.45 18.22 -0.84
C ALA A 112 6.65 17.07 0.17
N GLY A 113 6.86 15.84 -0.32
CA GLY A 113 7.05 14.64 0.51
C GLY A 113 5.76 14.06 1.08
N THR A 114 4.60 14.47 0.56
CA THR A 114 3.28 13.98 1.02
C THR A 114 2.78 12.89 0.08
N TYR A 115 2.30 11.78 0.65
CA TYR A 115 1.68 10.72 -0.14
C TYR A 115 0.37 11.19 -0.78
N GLN A 116 0.27 11.04 -2.09
CA GLN A 116 -0.91 11.31 -2.90
C GLN A 116 -1.49 10.00 -3.44
N PRO A 117 -2.83 9.81 -3.33
CA PRO A 117 -3.49 8.67 -3.93
C PRO A 117 -3.46 8.76 -5.47
N ASN A 118 -3.10 7.65 -6.09
CA ASN A 118 -3.13 7.39 -7.52
C ASN A 118 -3.93 6.10 -7.75
N LEU A 119 -4.48 5.96 -8.97
CA LEU A 119 -5.47 4.92 -9.28
C LEU A 119 -6.76 5.11 -8.45
N GLY A 120 -7.29 4.08 -7.80
CA GLY A 120 -8.52 4.15 -6.99
C GLY A 120 -9.76 3.57 -7.69
N PHE A 121 -9.57 2.46 -8.41
CA PHE A 121 -10.63 1.77 -9.13
C PHE A 121 -10.54 0.24 -8.95
N PRO A 122 -11.59 -0.52 -9.29
CA PRO A 122 -11.59 -1.98 -9.18
C PRO A 122 -10.45 -2.62 -9.98
N ALA A 123 -9.62 -3.41 -9.29
CA ALA A 123 -8.43 -4.05 -9.82
C ALA A 123 -7.96 -5.14 -8.83
N ALA A 124 -7.55 -6.29 -9.38
CA ALA A 124 -6.99 -7.39 -8.60
C ALA A 124 -5.48 -7.25 -8.35
N SER A 125 -4.79 -6.49 -9.20
CA SER A 125 -3.35 -6.21 -9.09
C SER A 125 -2.99 -4.91 -9.82
N ALA A 126 -1.80 -4.38 -9.51
CA ALA A 126 -1.16 -3.31 -10.27
C ALA A 126 0.32 -3.68 -10.42
N ASP A 127 0.67 -4.32 -11.53
CA ASP A 127 1.94 -5.03 -11.69
C ASP A 127 2.93 -4.21 -12.52
N PRO A 128 4.10 -3.83 -11.98
CA PRO A 128 5.14 -3.13 -12.74
C PRO A 128 5.56 -3.90 -13.99
N GLN A 129 5.65 -3.19 -15.11
CA GLN A 129 6.07 -3.70 -16.40
C GLN A 129 7.50 -3.29 -16.74
N PRO A 130 8.14 -3.94 -17.74
CA PRO A 130 9.50 -3.58 -18.17
C PRO A 130 9.61 -2.20 -18.83
N THR A 131 8.51 -1.67 -19.37
CA THR A 131 8.46 -0.32 -19.93
C THR A 131 8.23 0.70 -18.84
N SER A 132 8.76 1.91 -19.01
CA SER A 132 8.70 2.98 -18.02
C SER A 132 8.57 4.33 -18.70
N ASP A 133 8.03 5.32 -17.99
CA ASP A 133 8.06 6.73 -18.39
C ASP A 133 8.35 7.62 -17.19
N LEU A 134 9.17 8.65 -17.41
CA LEU A 134 9.57 9.62 -16.38
C LEU A 134 10.02 8.99 -15.04
N GLY A 135 10.73 7.85 -15.13
CA GLY A 135 11.29 7.13 -13.99
C GLY A 135 10.39 6.04 -13.42
N TYR A 136 9.09 6.06 -13.69
CA TYR A 136 8.14 5.07 -13.16
C TYR A 136 7.84 3.98 -14.19
N PRO A 137 7.72 2.70 -13.78
CA PRO A 137 7.29 1.62 -14.67
C PRO A 137 5.84 1.86 -15.11
N ASP A 138 5.50 1.42 -16.32
CA ASP A 138 4.11 1.21 -16.68
C ASP A 138 3.52 0.14 -15.76
N LEU A 139 2.23 0.24 -15.44
CA LEU A 139 1.53 -0.71 -14.56
C LEU A 139 0.48 -1.48 -15.36
N LEU A 140 0.59 -2.80 -15.40
CA LEU A 140 -0.48 -3.66 -15.90
C LEU A 140 -1.50 -3.86 -14.79
N ILE A 141 -2.74 -3.46 -15.04
CA ILE A 141 -3.79 -3.54 -14.03
C ILE A 141 -4.59 -4.82 -14.22
N GLY A 142 -4.41 -5.77 -13.30
CA GLY A 142 -5.10 -7.05 -13.31
C GLY A 142 -6.57 -6.92 -12.95
N GLY A 143 -7.41 -7.76 -13.54
CA GLY A 143 -8.84 -7.76 -13.28
C GLY A 143 -9.55 -8.94 -13.97
N PRO A 144 -10.90 -8.91 -14.04
CA PRO A 144 -11.64 -9.96 -14.72
C PRO A 144 -11.43 -9.91 -16.24
N GLY A 145 -11.29 -11.08 -16.86
CA GLY A 145 -11.17 -11.25 -18.32
C GLY A 145 -9.73 -11.44 -18.79
N PHE A 146 -9.47 -11.11 -20.06
CA PHE A 146 -8.17 -11.36 -20.72
C PHE A 146 -7.65 -10.12 -21.48
N CYS A 147 -8.12 -8.94 -21.11
CA CYS A 147 -7.67 -7.67 -21.69
C CYS A 147 -7.44 -6.70 -20.54
N PHE A 148 -6.18 -6.50 -20.19
CA PHE A 148 -5.79 -5.71 -19.03
C PHE A 148 -5.24 -4.36 -19.49
N PRO A 149 -5.67 -3.24 -18.89
CA PRO A 149 -5.14 -1.95 -19.25
C PRO A 149 -3.75 -1.77 -18.64
N THR A 150 -2.82 -1.27 -19.45
CA THR A 150 -1.55 -0.70 -19.00
C THR A 150 -1.75 0.78 -18.72
N TRP A 151 -1.25 1.24 -17.58
CA TRP A 151 -1.28 2.63 -17.16
C TRP A 151 0.13 3.19 -17.10
N ARG A 152 0.31 4.43 -17.57
CA ARG A 152 1.61 5.11 -17.65
C ARG A 152 1.63 6.35 -16.79
N TRP A 153 2.74 6.57 -16.12
CA TRP A 153 2.99 7.80 -15.38
C TRP A 153 3.21 8.99 -16.32
N ASN A 154 2.49 10.09 -16.12
CA ASN A 154 2.63 11.30 -16.94
C ASN A 154 3.45 12.43 -16.29
N GLY A 155 4.08 12.15 -15.14
CA GLY A 155 4.77 13.15 -14.32
C GLY A 155 3.96 13.65 -13.11
N THR A 156 2.68 13.31 -13.02
CA THR A 156 1.81 13.71 -11.90
C THR A 156 0.82 12.63 -11.48
N THR A 157 0.29 11.85 -12.42
CA THR A 157 -0.60 10.72 -12.15
C THR A 157 -0.37 9.58 -13.15
N TYR A 158 -0.81 8.39 -12.79
CA TYR A 158 -0.97 7.30 -13.76
C TYR A 158 -2.22 7.54 -14.61
N GLU A 159 -2.08 7.38 -15.93
CA GLU A 159 -3.17 7.47 -16.91
C GLU A 159 -3.22 6.23 -17.79
N TYR A 160 -4.40 5.92 -18.31
CA TYR A 160 -4.59 4.83 -19.27
C TYR A 160 -3.68 5.04 -20.49
N LEU A 161 -2.88 4.02 -20.82
CA LEU A 161 -2.04 4.02 -22.02
C LEU A 161 -2.66 3.19 -23.13
N LYS A 162 -2.91 1.91 -22.84
CA LYS A 162 -3.38 0.92 -23.82
C LYS A 162 -3.93 -0.31 -23.14
N ASN A 163 -4.68 -1.11 -23.88
CA ASN A 163 -5.09 -2.45 -23.50
C ASN A 163 -4.07 -3.48 -23.99
N GLU A 164 -3.80 -4.48 -23.15
CA GLU A 164 -2.89 -5.58 -23.45
C GLU A 164 -3.59 -6.95 -23.35
N PRO A 165 -3.56 -7.77 -24.41
CA PRO A 165 -4.18 -9.08 -24.39
C PRO A 165 -3.38 -10.04 -23.50
N GLN A 166 -4.07 -10.68 -22.57
CA GLN A 166 -3.53 -11.72 -21.69
C GLN A 166 -3.68 -13.13 -22.29
N SER A 167 -4.42 -13.24 -23.39
CA SER A 167 -4.58 -14.43 -24.20
C SER A 167 -4.86 -14.03 -25.66
N PRO A 168 -4.66 -14.93 -26.64
CA PRO A 168 -5.01 -14.65 -28.03
C PRO A 168 -6.47 -14.19 -28.17
N GLY A 169 -6.67 -13.02 -28.78
CA GLY A 169 -7.99 -12.39 -28.98
C GLY A 169 -8.60 -11.74 -27.73
N GLY A 170 -7.87 -11.67 -26.62
CA GLY A 170 -8.39 -11.18 -25.34
C GLY A 170 -8.97 -9.76 -25.40
N CYS A 171 -8.42 -8.91 -26.29
CA CYS A 171 -8.83 -7.51 -26.46
C CYS A 171 -9.69 -7.24 -27.70
N ASP A 172 -10.12 -8.25 -28.47
CA ASP A 172 -10.76 -8.04 -29.78
C ASP A 172 -12.10 -7.29 -29.71
N ASN A 173 -12.69 -7.15 -28.51
CA ASN A 173 -13.97 -6.47 -28.28
C ASN A 173 -13.83 -5.28 -27.29
N ARG A 174 -12.66 -4.66 -27.19
CA ARG A 174 -12.35 -3.63 -26.16
C ARG A 174 -11.72 -2.37 -26.75
#